data_AF-A0A2H0AQV7-F1
#
_entry.id   AF-A0A2H0AQV7-F1
#
_cell.length_a   1.000
_cell.length_b   1.000
_cell.length_c   1.000
_cell.angle_alpha   90.00
_cell.angle_beta   90.00
_cell.angle_gamma   90.00
#
_symmetry.space_group_name_H-M   'P 1'
#
loop_
_entity.id
_entity.type
_entity.pdbx_description
1 polymer ?
#
loop_
_entity_poly.entity_id
_entity_poly.type
_entity_poly.pdbx_seq_one_letter_code
_entity_poly.pdbx_strand_id
1 'polypeptide(L)' 'MDIITYAIFILTYALIASRRLALLPIGRPAGALLGAVLMVVFGAITPEETYRAI' A
#
# COMPACT_ATOMS: atom_id res chain seq x y z
N MET A 1 9.95 13.64 -3.42
CA MET A 1 9.41 12.32 -3.78
C MET A 1 10.37 11.33 -3.18
N ASP A 2 9.98 10.75 -2.06
CA ASP A 2 10.92 10.09 -1.15
C ASP A 2 11.06 8.61 -1.50
N ILE A 3 12.26 8.05 -1.32
CA ILE A 3 12.56 6.64 -1.61
C ILE A 3 11.57 5.69 -0.93
N ILE A 4 11.12 6.02 0.27
CA ILE A 4 10.15 5.24 1.05
C ILE A 4 8.80 5.16 0.33
N THR A 5 8.31 6.28 -0.21
CA THR A 5 7.06 6.34 -0.97
C THR A 5 7.10 5.41 -2.18
N TYR A 6 8.21 5.45 -2.95
CA TYR A 6 8.38 4.56 -4.11
C TYR A 6 8.49 3.10 -3.72
N ALA A 7 9.19 2.79 -2.62
CA ALA A 7 9.29 1.42 -2.12
C ALA A 7 7.91 0.86 -1.71
N ILE A 8 7.11 1.64 -0.96
CA ILE A 8 5.75 1.25 -0.56
C ILE A 8 4.86 1.09 -1.80
N PHE A 9 4.97 1.99 -2.78
CA PHE A 9 4.22 1.89 -4.02
C PHE A 9 4.54 0.59 -4.79
N ILE A 10 5.82 0.31 -5.02
CA ILE A 10 6.26 -0.89 -5.76
C ILE A 10 5.82 -2.16 -5.01
N LEU A 11 5.98 -2.19 -3.69
CA LEU A 11 5.54 -3.30 -2.84
C LEU A 11 4.03 -3.52 -2.99
N THR A 12 3.24 -2.47 -2.79
CA THR A 12 1.77 -2.51 -2.86
C THR A 12 1.30 -2.93 -4.26
N TYR A 13 1.92 -2.38 -5.30
CA TYR A 13 1.63 -2.72 -6.69
C TYR A 13 1.92 -4.19 -6.95
N ALA A 14 3.07 -4.70 -6.53
CA ALA A 14 3.41 -6.11 -6.68
C ALA A 14 2.41 -7.02 -5.94
N LEU A 15 1.99 -6.65 -4.73
CA LEU A 15 0.98 -7.39 -3.94
C LEU A 15 -0.37 -7.47 -4.65
N ILE A 16 -0.85 -6.38 -5.25
CA ILE A 16 -2.18 -6.31 -5.89
C ILE A 16 -2.15 -6.86 -7.32
N ALA A 17 -1.10 -6.58 -8.08
CA ALA A 17 -0.97 -6.97 -9.47
C ALA A 17 -0.70 -8.46 -9.64
N SER A 18 -0.01 -9.09 -8.67
CA SER A 18 0.26 -10.52 -8.71
C SER A 18 -1.03 -11.33 -8.52
N ARG A 19 -1.38 -12.15 -9.51
CA ARG A 19 -2.60 -12.99 -9.49
C ARG A 19 -2.53 -14.19 -8.54
N ARG A 20 -1.32 -14.61 -8.14
CA ARG A 20 -1.07 -15.79 -7.30
C ARG A 20 0.17 -15.58 -6.40
N LEU A 21 0.15 -14.58 -5.53
CA LEU A 21 1.11 -14.56 -4.41
C LEU A 21 0.76 -15.69 -3.45
N ALA A 22 1.32 -16.88 -3.69
CA ALA A 22 1.16 -18.04 -2.82
C ALA A 22 1.68 -17.79 -1.39
N LEU A 23 2.53 -16.77 -1.21
CA LEU A 23 3.16 -16.41 0.06
C LEU A 23 2.19 -15.77 1.07
N LEU A 24 1.15 -15.08 0.61
CA LEU A 24 0.24 -14.33 1.47
C LEU A 24 -1.18 -14.45 0.88
N PRO A 25 -2.07 -15.32 1.43
CA PRO A 25 -3.44 -15.51 0.95
C PRO A 25 -4.36 -14.33 1.33
N ILE A 26 -3.86 -13.10 1.17
CA ILE A 26 -4.61 -11.87 1.33
C ILE A 26 -5.14 -11.47 -0.05
N GLY A 27 -6.44 -11.25 -0.14
CA GLY A 27 -7.05 -10.77 -1.38
C GLY A 27 -6.51 -9.40 -1.78
N ARG A 28 -6.72 -9.02 -3.05
CA ARG A 28 -6.39 -7.69 -3.60
C ARG A 28 -6.80 -6.52 -2.67
N PRO A 29 -7.96 -6.53 -1.98
CA PRO A 29 -8.34 -5.45 -1.08
C PRO A 29 -7.40 -5.30 0.12
N ALA A 30 -6.94 -6.41 0.70
CA ALA A 30 -6.05 -6.38 1.85
C ALA A 30 -4.64 -5.86 1.46
N GLY A 31 -4.16 -6.19 0.25
CA GLY A 31 -2.93 -5.61 -0.29
C GLY A 31 -3.02 -4.08 -0.46
N ALA A 32 -4.15 -3.59 -0.95
CA ALA A 32 -4.40 -2.14 -1.06
C ALA A 32 -4.47 -1.45 0.30
N LEU A 33 -5.17 -2.05 1.27
CA LEU A 33 -5.26 -1.51 2.63
C LEU A 33 -3.88 -1.45 3.30
N LEU A 34 -3.07 -2.49 3.16
CA LEU A 34 -1.71 -2.53 3.70
C LEU A 34 -0.84 -1.41 3.11
N GLY A 35 -0.92 -1.17 1.81
CA GLY A 35 -0.21 -0.05 1.17
C GLY A 35 -0.63 1.30 1.72
N ALA A 36 -1.94 1.55 1.89
CA ALA A 36 -2.45 2.79 2.46
C ALA A 36 -1.98 2.99 3.91
N VAL A 37 -2.05 1.94 4.74
CA VAL A 37 -1.58 2.01 6.14
C VAL A 37 -0.07 2.28 6.20
N LEU A 38 0.73 1.64 5.35
CA LEU A 38 2.17 1.89 5.28
C LEU A 38 2.46 3.34 4.89
N MET A 39 1.75 3.90 3.91
CA MET A 39 1.92 5.31 3.53
C MET A 39 1.66 6.26 4.72
N VAL A 40 0.67 5.97 5.56
CA VAL A 40 0.37 6.77 6.77
C VAL A 40 1.43 6.57 7.86
N VAL A 41 1.80 5.32 8.16
CA VAL A 41 2.78 4.99 9.22
C VAL A 41 4.14 5.59 8.93
N PHE A 42 4.57 5.60 7.67
CA PHE A 42 5.84 6.20 7.25
C PHE A 42 5.75 7.71 6.99
N GLY A 43 4.60 8.35 7.22
CA GLY A 43 4.41 9.79 7.06
C GLY A 43 4.44 10.28 5.61
N ALA A 44 4.29 9.39 4.63
CA ALA A 44 4.21 9.75 3.22
C ALA A 44 2.89 10.46 2.86
N ILE A 45 1.85 10.22 3.65
CA ILE A 45 0.55 10.89 3.60
C ILE A 45 0.00 10.98 5.03
N THR A 46 -0.73 12.04 5.36
CA THR A 46 -1.41 12.14 6.65
C THR A 46 -2.67 11.27 6.70
N PRO A 47 -3.13 10.87 7.90
CA PRO A 47 -4.42 10.17 8.03
C PRO A 47 -5.56 10.97 7.40
N GLU A 48 -5.59 12.28 7.61
CA GLU A 48 -6.66 13.14 7.10
C GLU A 48 -6.67 13.22 5.56
N GLU A 49 -5.50 13.36 4.94
CA GLU A 49 -5.38 13.27 3.48
C GLU A 49 -5.80 11.90 2.95
N THR A 50 -5.46 10.82 3.67
CA THR A 50 -5.85 9.45 3.31
C THR A 50 -7.37 9.26 3.37
N TYR A 51 -8.02 9.77 4.41
CA TYR A 51 -9.48 9.72 4.55
C TYR A 51 -10.19 10.53 3.47
N ARG A 52 -9.63 11.67 3.03
CA ARG A 52 -10.18 12.48 1.94
C ARG A 52 -10.04 11.85 0.55
N ALA A 53 -9.20 10.82 0.41
CA ALA A 53 -8.95 10.15 -0.87
C ALA A 53 -9.94 9.02 -1.19
N ILE A 54 -10.87 8.73 -0.26
CA ILE A 54 -11.92 7.70 -0.37
C ILE A 54 -13.25 8.41 -0.61
#